data_AF-A0A1F7BNC6-F1
#
_entry.id   AF-A0A1F7BNC6-F1
#
_cell.length_a   1.000
_cell.length_b   1.000
_cell.length_c   1.000
_cell.angle_alpha   90.00
_cell.angle_beta   90.00
_cell.angle_gamma   90.00
#
_symmetry.space_group_name_H-M   'P 1'
#
loop_
_entity.id
_entity.type
_entity.pdbx_description
1 polymer ?
#
loop_
_entity_poly.entity_id
_entity_poly.type
_entity_poly.pdbx_seq_one_letter_code
_entity_poly.pdbx_strand_id
1 'polypeptide(L)' 'MTHKEQKMRCFMSFHVVCGGCGHRNRPHRSPKRGIRMVLLGEFKHCRNCGKELKILPSDRPLVRAVRVQLVHEGLLSPEE' A
#
# COMPACT_ATOMS: atom_id res chain seq x y z
N MET A 1 9.70 36.74 -17.20
CA MET A 1 8.76 36.16 -16.21
C MET A 1 8.94 34.65 -16.23
N THR A 2 9.63 34.08 -15.24
CA THR A 2 9.93 32.64 -15.19
C THR A 2 8.76 31.89 -14.57
N HIS A 3 8.02 31.16 -15.40
CA HIS A 3 6.99 30.24 -14.93
C HIS A 3 7.67 29.09 -14.18
N LYS A 4 7.74 29.18 -12.84
CA LYS A 4 8.04 28.03 -11.99
C LYS A 4 6.86 27.07 -12.11
N GLU A 5 7.04 25.99 -12.86
CA GLU A 5 6.11 24.85 -12.86
C GLU A 5 5.92 24.36 -11.42
N GLN A 6 4.80 24.74 -10.81
CA GLN A 6 4.36 24.14 -9.57
C GLN A 6 3.97 22.70 -9.86
N LYS A 7 4.92 21.77 -9.69
CA LYS A 7 4.64 20.33 -9.69
C LYS A 7 3.54 20.06 -8.68
N MET A 8 2.31 19.87 -9.16
CA MET A 8 1.18 19.44 -8.36
C MET A 8 1.54 18.09 -7.74
N ARG A 9 1.91 18.10 -6.45
CA ARG A 9 2.19 16.86 -5.71
C ARG A 9 0.85 16.21 -5.38
N CYS A 10 0.32 15.41 -6.30
CA CYS A 10 -0.83 14.56 -6.02
C CYS A 10 -0.48 13.60 -4.88
N PHE A 11 -0.96 13.90 -3.66
CA PHE A 11 -0.86 13.02 -2.50
C PHE A 11 -1.83 11.85 -2.68
N MET A 12 -1.40 10.80 -3.39
CA MET A 12 -2.21 9.59 -3.50
C MET A 12 -2.15 8.79 -2.21
N SER A 13 -3.25 8.70 -1.47
CA SER A 13 -3.35 7.83 -0.28
C SER A 13 -3.49 6.34 -0.66
N PHE A 14 -2.95 5.45 0.17
CA PHE A 14 -3.14 4.00 0.07
C PHE A 14 -3.97 3.50 1.25
N HIS A 15 -5.01 2.72 0.96
CA HIS A 15 -5.92 2.15 1.95
C HIS A 15 -6.20 0.68 1.62
N VAL A 16 -6.41 -0.12 2.67
CA VAL A 16 -6.94 -1.49 2.59
C VAL A 16 -8.35 -1.48 3.15
N VAL A 17 -9.32 -1.90 2.35
CA VAL A 17 -10.73 -1.95 2.76
C VAL A 17 -10.99 -3.27 3.48
N CYS A 18 -11.55 -3.21 4.69
CA CYS A 18 -11.94 -4.40 5.41
C CYS A 18 -13.22 -5.00 4.81
N GLY A 19 -13.16 -6.22 4.29
CA GLY A 19 -14.34 -6.92 3.74
C GLY A 19 -15.43 -7.22 4.78
N GLY A 20 -15.10 -7.22 6.09
CA GLY A 20 -16.06 -7.52 7.15
C GLY A 20 -16.86 -6.32 7.67
N CYS A 21 -16.32 -5.11 7.63
CA CYS A 21 -16.98 -3.91 8.16
C CYS A 21 -16.91 -2.67 7.25
N GLY A 22 -16.30 -2.79 6.06
CA GLY A 22 -16.13 -1.67 5.12
C GLY A 22 -15.10 -0.61 5.53
N HIS A 23 -14.49 -0.73 6.71
CA HIS A 23 -13.53 0.27 7.19
C HIS A 23 -12.31 0.40 6.26
N ARG A 24 -11.95 1.64 5.92
CA ARG A 24 -10.77 1.99 5.12
C ARG A 24 -9.55 2.12 6.02
N ASN A 25 -8.76 1.07 6.11
CA ASN A 25 -7.56 1.04 6.92
C ASN A 25 -6.40 1.71 6.18
N ARG A 26 -5.78 2.72 6.79
CA ARG A 26 -4.56 3.34 6.27
C ARG A 26 -3.34 2.76 7.02
N PRO A 27 -2.54 1.87 6.42
CA PRO A 27 -1.44 1.22 7.14
C PRO A 27 -0.40 2.23 7.60
N HIS A 28 -0.03 3.18 6.71
CA HIS A 28 0.98 4.20 6.97
C HIS A 28 0.67 5.52 6.25
N ARG A 29 1.27 6.64 6.72
CA ARG A 29 1.09 7.96 6.09
C ARG A 29 1.67 8.01 4.67
N SER A 30 2.89 7.48 4.49
CA SER A 30 3.50 7.23 3.19
C SER A 30 2.87 6.01 2.50
N PRO A 31 2.33 6.15 1.28
CA PRO A 31 1.72 5.06 0.52
C PRO A 31 2.69 3.91 0.23
N LYS A 32 3.93 4.22 -0.18
CA LYS A 32 4.97 3.21 -0.46
C LYS A 32 5.23 2.33 0.76
N ARG A 33 5.42 2.96 1.93
CA ARG A 33 5.58 2.23 3.19
C ARG A 33 4.33 1.42 3.55
N GLY A 34 3.14 1.99 3.36
CA GLY A 34 1.90 1.29 3.64
C GLY A 34 1.72 0.03 2.79
N ILE A 35 2.11 0.09 1.51
CA ILE A 35 2.13 -1.06 0.61
C ILE A 35 3.16 -2.10 1.07
N ARG A 36 4.38 -1.68 1.47
CA ARG A 36 5.40 -2.60 1.99
C ARG A 36 4.89 -3.37 3.21
N MET A 37 4.33 -2.68 4.20
CA MET A 37 3.75 -3.32 5.39
C MET A 37 2.67 -4.34 5.03
N VAL A 38 1.86 -4.02 4.03
CA VAL A 38 0.77 -4.89 3.55
C VAL A 38 1.33 -6.13 2.83
N LEU A 39 2.28 -5.96 1.92
CA LEU A 39 2.87 -7.08 1.17
C LEU A 39 3.75 -7.98 2.04
N LEU A 40 4.45 -7.43 3.04
CA LEU A 40 5.25 -8.20 3.99
C LEU A 40 4.41 -8.84 5.12
N GLY A 41 3.08 -8.65 5.10
CA GLY A 41 2.20 -9.19 6.13
C GLY A 41 2.36 -8.51 7.50
N GLU A 42 2.96 -7.33 7.60
CA GLU A 42 3.05 -6.56 8.85
C GLU A 42 1.72 -5.89 9.23
N PHE A 43 0.79 -5.77 8.27
CA PHE A 43 -0.53 -5.15 8.48
C PHE A 43 -1.67 -6.16 8.28
N LYS A 44 -1.96 -6.94 9.34
CA LYS A 44 -2.87 -8.11 9.25
C LYS A 44 -4.32 -7.85 9.68
N HIS A 45 -4.58 -6.88 10.56
CA HIS A 45 -5.89 -6.73 11.20
C HIS A 45 -6.55 -5.38 10.91
N CYS A 46 -7.88 -5.39 10.80
CA CYS A 46 -8.68 -4.17 10.71
C CYS A 46 -8.62 -3.42 12.03
N ARG A 47 -8.24 -2.14 11.98
CA ARG A 47 -8.16 -1.28 13.17
C ARG A 47 -9.53 -0.97 13.80
N ASN A 48 -10.62 -1.22 13.09
CA ASN A 48 -11.97 -0.97 13.58
C ASN A 48 -12.61 -2.22 14.20
N CYS A 49 -12.62 -3.34 13.49
CA CYS A 49 -13.34 -4.55 13.93
C CYS A 49 -12.42 -5.70 14.35
N GLY A 50 -11.09 -5.53 14.31
CA GLY A 50 -10.12 -6.56 14.69
C GLY A 50 -10.00 -7.75 13.72
N LYS A 51 -10.94 -7.93 12.79
CA LYS A 51 -10.91 -9.04 11.81
C LYS A 51 -9.67 -8.98 10.92
N GLU A 52 -9.16 -10.15 10.56
CA GLU A 52 -8.07 -10.29 9.62
C GLU A 52 -8.43 -9.68 8.26
N LEU A 53 -7.47 -8.95 7.68
CA LEU A 53 -7.60 -8.32 6.38
C LEU A 53 -7.10 -9.28 5.31
N LYS A 54 -8.02 -9.71 4.44
CA LYS A 54 -7.67 -10.38 3.19
C LYS A 54 -7.12 -9.34 2.22
N ILE A 55 -5.80 -9.25 2.15
CA ILE A 55 -5.11 -8.38 1.21
C ILE A 55 -5.06 -9.11 -0.13
N LEU A 56 -5.85 -8.62 -1.10
CA LEU A 56 -5.77 -9.13 -2.46
C LEU A 56 -4.60 -8.47 -3.21
N PRO A 57 -3.93 -9.21 -4.11
CA PRO A 57 -2.99 -8.61 -5.03
C PRO A 57 -3.67 -7.48 -5.81
N SER A 58 -2.97 -6.36 -5.95
CA SER A 58 -3.49 -5.17 -6.63
C SER A 58 -2.57 -4.80 -7.77
N ASP A 59 -3.14 -4.68 -8.97
CA ASP A 59 -2.38 -4.32 -10.18
C ASP A 59 -2.06 -2.83 -10.30
N ARG A 60 -2.35 -2.06 -9.25
CA ARG A 60 -2.06 -0.62 -9.23
C ARG A 60 -0.55 -0.42 -9.46
N PRO A 61 -0.14 0.52 -10.36
CA PRO A 61 1.27 0.69 -10.72
C PRO A 61 2.22 0.86 -9.53
N LEU A 62 1.78 1.59 -8.50
CA LEU A 62 2.58 1.78 -7.29
C LEU A 62 2.74 0.49 -6.48
N VAL A 63 1.72 -0.36 -6.42
CA VAL A 63 1.79 -1.66 -5.71
C VAL A 63 2.75 -2.59 -6.44
N ARG A 64 2.65 -2.66 -7.77
CA ARG A 64 3.58 -3.43 -8.62
C ARG A 64 5.02 -2.96 -8.43
N ALA A 65 5.27 -1.65 -8.48
CA ALA A 65 6.60 -1.10 -8.28
C ALA A 65 7.20 -1.46 -6.91
N VAL A 66 6.40 -1.37 -5.83
CA VAL A 66 6.85 -1.76 -4.49
C VAL A 66 7.09 -3.27 -4.40
N ARG A 67 6.24 -4.10 -5.01
CA ARG A 67 6.45 -5.56 -5.06
C ARG A 67 7.78 -5.90 -5.72
N VAL A 68 8.07 -5.33 -6.90
CA VAL A 68 9.35 -5.52 -7.60
C VAL A 68 10.54 -5.09 -6.74
N GLN A 69 10.43 -3.96 -6.04
CA GLN A 69 11.47 -3.51 -5.11
C GLN A 69 11.73 -4.52 -3.99
N LEU A 70 10.67 -5.04 -3.36
CA LEU A 70 10.79 -6.03 -2.29
C LEU A 70 11.39 -7.35 -2.77
N VAL A 71 11.05 -7.79 -3.99
CA VAL A 71 11.67 -8.98 -4.61
C VAL A 71 13.15 -8.75 -4.85
N HIS A 72 13.54 -7.59 -5.38
CA HIS A 72 14.95 -7.24 -5.58
C HIS A 72 15.73 -7.12 -4.26
N GLU A 73 15.07 -6.71 -3.18
CA GLU A 73 15.63 -6.66 -1.83
C GLU A 73 15.68 -8.05 -1.15
N GLY A 74 15.15 -9.11 -1.78
CA GLY A 74 15.09 -10.46 -1.22
C GLY A 74 14.07 -10.63 -0.09
N LEU A 75 13.13 -9.68 0.06
CA LEU A 75 12.11 -9.68 1.11
C LEU A 75 10.78 -10.33 0.68
N LEU A 76 10.62 -10.58 -0.62
CA LEU A 76 9.50 -11.32 -1.21
C LEU A 76 10.02 -12.29 -2.27
N SER A 77 9.45 -13.48 -2.31
CA SER A 77 9.70 -14.44 -3.40
C SER A 77 8.95 -13.98 -4.67
N PRO A 78 9.49 -14.25 -5.88
CA PRO A 78 8.85 -13.86 -7.13
C PRO A 78 7.58 -14.67 -7.48
N GLU A 79 7.18 -15.64 -6.67
CA GLU A 79 6.17 -16.67 -7.02
C GLU A 79 4.78 -16.48 -6.37
N GLU A 80 4.45 -15.29 -5.82
CA GLU A 80 3.11 -14.96 -5.25
C GLU A 80 2.46 -13.69 -5.87
#